data_AF-A0A0M4Q448-F1
#
_entry.id   AF-A0A0M4Q448-F1
#
_cell.length_a   1.000
_cell.length_b   1.000
_cell.length_c   1.000
_cell.angle_alpha   90.00
_cell.angle_beta   90.00
_cell.angle_gamma   90.00
#
_symmetry.space_group_name_H-M   'P 1'
#
loop_
_entity.id
_entity.type
_entity.pdbx_description
1 polymer ?
#
loop_
_entity_poly.entity_id
_entity_poly.type
_entity_poly.pdbx_seq_one_letter_code
_entity_poly.pdbx_strand_id
1 'polypeptide(L)' 'MLDERDRITQRPIPPSGTSARAFPSEAAALTCLYLVTRGLDPTGKGRARWTIRWKPVINAFAITFSDRWPSAEHY' A
#
# COMPACT_ATOMS: atom_id res chain seq x y z
N MET A 1 31.91 -10.42 49.87
CA MET A 1 32.39 -10.10 48.51
C MET A 1 31.58 -10.95 47.56
N LEU A 2 30.31 -10.57 47.37
CA LEU A 2 29.40 -11.28 46.48
C LEU A 2 29.58 -10.71 45.08
N ASP A 3 29.78 -11.63 44.17
CA ASP A 3 30.29 -11.45 42.83
C ASP A 3 29.33 -10.59 41.99
N GLU A 4 29.82 -9.48 41.44
CA GLU A 4 29.12 -8.63 40.46
C GLU A 4 28.60 -9.45 39.26
N ARG A 5 29.12 -10.68 39.07
CA ARG A 5 28.71 -11.66 38.06
C ARG A 5 27.29 -12.21 38.26
N ASP A 6 26.75 -12.24 39.48
CA ASP A 6 25.39 -12.75 39.72
C ASP A 6 24.28 -11.76 39.30
N ARG A 7 24.62 -10.47 39.15
CA ARG A 7 23.67 -9.44 38.70
C ARG A 7 23.33 -9.51 37.22
N ILE A 8 24.19 -10.11 36.41
CA ILE A 8 23.96 -10.22 34.95
C ILE A 8 22.91 -11.29 34.65
N THR A 9 22.84 -12.35 35.47
CA THR A 9 21.91 -13.48 35.30
C THR A 9 20.48 -13.16 35.76
N GLN A 10 20.30 -12.14 36.63
CA GLN A 10 18.99 -11.75 37.14
C GLN A 10 18.25 -10.68 36.31
N ARG A 11 18.78 -10.30 35.13
CA ARG A 11 18.09 -9.33 34.28
C ARG A 11 16.85 -9.98 33.65
N PRO A 12 15.65 -9.40 33.81
CA PRO A 12 14.44 -9.93 33.18
C PRO A 12 14.61 -9.92 31.67
N ILE A 13 14.33 -11.06 31.04
CA ILE A 13 14.36 -11.22 29.58
C ILE A 13 13.24 -10.33 29.02
N PRO A 14 13.53 -9.37 28.13
CA PRO A 14 12.48 -8.55 27.55
C PRO A 14 11.51 -9.44 26.79
N PRO A 15 10.17 -9.21 26.86
CA PRO A 15 9.24 -9.96 26.06
C PRO A 15 9.67 -9.80 24.60
N SER A 16 9.88 -10.94 23.93
CA SER A 16 10.31 -11.04 22.53
C SER A 16 9.64 -9.95 21.72
N GLY A 17 10.44 -8.99 21.26
CA GLY A 17 9.96 -7.81 20.58
C GLY A 17 9.12 -8.20 19.38
N THR A 18 7.80 -8.11 19.53
CA THR A 18 6.85 -8.11 18.44
C THR A 18 7.09 -6.83 17.65
N SER A 19 8.10 -6.86 16.77
CA SER A 19 8.28 -5.86 15.72
C SER A 19 7.37 -6.19 14.53
N ALA A 20 6.16 -6.69 14.79
CA ALA A 20 5.10 -6.63 13.80
C ALA A 20 4.57 -5.20 13.86
N ARG A 21 4.85 -4.43 12.82
CA ARG A 21 4.37 -3.07 12.64
C ARG A 21 2.83 -3.10 12.57
N ALA A 22 2.19 -3.07 13.73
CA ALA A 22 0.75 -3.06 13.86
C ALA A 22 0.25 -1.64 13.61
N PHE A 23 -0.61 -1.47 12.61
CA PHE A 23 -1.32 -0.21 12.46
C PHE A 23 -2.33 -0.08 13.59
N PRO A 24 -2.49 1.13 14.18
CA PRO A 24 -3.35 1.34 15.34
C PRO A 24 -4.85 1.17 15.01
N SER A 25 -5.24 1.20 13.72
CA SER A 25 -6.58 0.92 13.24
C SER A 25 -6.58 0.63 11.73
N GLU A 26 -7.64 0.00 11.23
CA GLU A 26 -7.83 -0.24 9.80
C GLU A 26 -7.91 1.07 9.01
N ALA A 27 -8.58 2.09 9.55
CA ALA A 27 -8.64 3.42 8.95
C ALA A 27 -7.25 4.08 8.83
N ALA A 28 -6.36 3.87 9.80
CA ALA A 28 -4.99 4.37 9.74
C ALA A 28 -4.16 3.64 8.68
N ALA A 29 -4.36 2.32 8.51
CA ALA A 29 -3.73 1.55 7.45
C ALA A 29 -4.19 2.01 6.05
N LEU A 30 -5.50 2.22 5.88
CA LEU A 30 -6.08 2.72 4.62
C LEU A 30 -5.60 4.13 4.29
N THR A 31 -5.54 5.00 5.29
CA THR A 31 -5.00 6.35 5.11
C THR A 31 -3.51 6.30 4.76
N CYS A 32 -2.73 5.44 5.42
CA CYS A 32 -1.31 5.24 5.09
C CYS A 32 -1.14 4.76 3.64
N LEU A 33 -1.91 3.77 3.21
CA LEU A 33 -1.90 3.28 1.83
C LEU A 33 -2.27 4.38 0.83
N TYR A 34 -3.31 5.16 1.13
CA TYR A 34 -3.74 6.29 0.30
C TYR A 34 -2.64 7.35 0.16
N LEU A 35 -1.96 7.69 1.26
CA LEU A 35 -0.83 8.63 1.25
C LEU A 35 0.37 8.09 0.47
N VAL A 36 0.67 6.80 0.57
CA VAL A 36 1.78 6.15 -0.15
C VAL A 36 1.50 6.14 -1.66
N THR A 37 0.30 5.69 -2.07
CA THR A 37 -0.07 5.63 -3.49
C THR A 37 -0.11 7.01 -4.15
N ARG A 38 -0.65 8.03 -3.49
CA ARG A 38 -0.66 9.41 -4.03
C ARG A 38 0.71 10.09 -3.99
N GLY A 39 1.55 9.76 -3.01
CA GLY A 39 2.92 10.28 -2.90
C GLY A 39 3.89 9.66 -3.92
N LEU A 40 3.56 8.48 -4.45
CA LEU A 40 4.30 7.82 -5.52
C LEU A 40 4.14 8.54 -6.88
N ASP A 41 2.98 9.15 -7.12
CA ASP A 41 2.74 9.96 -8.32
C ASP A 41 2.16 11.34 -7.95
N PRO A 42 2.95 12.18 -7.23
CA PRO A 42 2.45 13.43 -6.67
C PRO A 42 2.11 14.46 -7.75
N THR A 43 2.61 14.26 -8.98
CA THR A 43 2.33 15.10 -10.15
C THR A 43 1.37 14.46 -11.16
N GLY A 44 0.89 13.23 -10.92
CA GLY A 44 -0.01 12.53 -11.85
C GLY A 44 0.63 12.17 -13.20
N LYS A 45 1.95 12.34 -13.34
CA LYS A 45 2.69 12.11 -14.60
C LYS A 45 2.78 10.61 -14.90
N GLY A 46 2.89 9.77 -13.87
CA GLY A 46 2.83 8.32 -14.00
C GLY A 46 1.49 7.87 -14.56
N ARG A 47 0.39 8.38 -13.99
CA ARG A 47 -0.99 8.14 -14.47
C ARG A 47 -1.18 8.63 -15.90
N ALA A 48 -0.70 9.82 -16.26
CA ALA A 48 -0.82 10.35 -17.61
C ALA A 48 -0.09 9.49 -18.65
N ARG A 49 1.16 9.11 -18.35
CA ARG A 49 1.96 8.23 -19.24
C ARG A 49 1.34 6.84 -19.39
N TRP A 50 0.75 6.32 -18.32
CA TRP A 50 0.03 5.07 -18.34
C TRP A 50 -1.23 5.18 -19.22
N THR A 51 -2.09 6.17 -18.99
CA THR A 51 -3.31 6.36 -19.79
C THR A 51 -2.99 6.53 -21.27
N ILE A 52 -1.94 7.27 -21.64
CA ILE A 52 -1.50 7.42 -23.04
C ILE A 52 -1.07 6.06 -23.62
N ARG A 53 -0.27 5.28 -22.88
CA ARG A 53 0.20 3.95 -23.32
C ARG A 53 -0.95 2.95 -23.52
N TRP A 54 -1.99 3.02 -22.69
CA TRP A 54 -3.08 2.05 -22.69
C TRP A 54 -4.30 2.46 -23.51
N LYS A 55 -4.45 3.76 -23.85
CA LYS A 55 -5.52 4.29 -24.71
C LYS A 55 -5.74 3.47 -26.00
N PRO A 56 -4.73 3.12 -26.82
CA PRO A 56 -4.97 2.36 -28.05
C PRO A 56 -5.48 0.94 -27.78
N VAL A 57 -4.99 0.28 -26.72
CA VAL A 57 -5.44 -1.06 -26.32
C VAL A 57 -6.89 -1.03 -25.86
N ILE A 58 -7.27 -0.01 -25.08
CA ILE A 58 -8.64 0.17 -24.61
C ILE A 58 -9.58 0.50 -25.77
N ASN A 59 -9.15 1.34 -26.72
CA ASN A 59 -9.94 1.62 -27.92
C ASN A 59 -10.18 0.35 -28.75
N ALA A 60 -9.15 -0.48 -28.95
CA ALA A 60 -9.30 -1.77 -29.62
C ALA A 60 -10.25 -2.71 -28.85
N PHE A 61 -10.11 -2.75 -27.52
CA PHE A 61 -10.95 -3.56 -26.64
C PHE A 61 -12.43 -3.10 -26.68
N ALA A 62 -12.69 -1.80 -26.74
CA ALA A 62 -14.03 -1.25 -26.89
C ALA A 62 -14.69 -1.61 -28.23
N ILE A 63 -13.91 -1.79 -29.30
CA ILE A 63 -14.41 -2.27 -30.61
C ILE A 63 -14.72 -3.77 -30.53
N THR A 64 -13.82 -4.56 -29.94
CA THR A 64 -13.99 -6.03 -29.87
C THR A 64 -15.06 -6.47 -28.88
N PHE A 65 -15.35 -5.66 -27.87
CA PHE A 65 -16.34 -5.93 -26.82
C PHE A 65 -17.43 -4.85 -26.76
N SER A 66 -17.80 -4.29 -27.91
CA SER A 66 -18.78 -3.20 -28.00
C SER A 66 -20.13 -3.55 -27.39
N ASP A 67 -20.57 -4.80 -27.53
CA ASP A 67 -21.86 -5.29 -27.02
C ASP A 67 -21.90 -5.48 -25.48
N ARG A 68 -20.72 -5.54 -24.83
CA ARG A 68 -20.61 -5.77 -23.37
C ARG A 68 -20.33 -4.51 -22.56
N TRP A 69 -19.98 -3.40 -23.22
CA TRP A 69 -19.71 -2.14 -22.54
C TRP A 69 -21.03 -1.41 -22.25
N PRO A 70 -21.29 -0.96 -21.01
CA PRO A 70 -22.42 -0.07 -20.77
C PRO A 70 -22.20 1.20 -21.60
N SER A 71 -23.17 1.52 -22.47
CA SER A 71 -23.17 2.78 -23.21
C SER A 71 -22.94 3.93 -22.24
N ALA A 72 -22.11 4.89 -22.64
CA ALA A 72 -21.79 6.08 -21.85
C ALA A 72 -23.04 6.92 -21.50
N GLU A 73 -24.20 6.61 -22.07
CA GLU A 73 -25.52 7.17 -21.77
C GLU A 73 -26.01 6.86 -20.34
N HIS A 74 -25.42 5.87 -19.67
CA HIS A 74 -25.82 5.45 -18.31
C HIS A 74 -24.93 6.02 -17.18
N TYR A 75 -24.13 7.05 -17.44
CA TYR A 75 -23.33 7.78 -16.45
C TYR A 75 -23.62 9.28 -16.48
#